data_AF-A0A9R0UQ78-F1
#
_entry.id   AF-A0A9R0UQ78-F1
#
_cell.length_a   1.000
_cell.length_b   1.000
_cell.length_c   1.000
_cell.angle_alpha   90.00
_cell.angle_beta   90.00
_cell.angle_gamma   90.00
#
_symmetry.space_group_name_H-M   'P 1'
#
loop_
_entity.id
_entity.type
_entity.pdbx_description
1 polymer ?
#
loop_
_entity_poly.entity_id
_entity_poly.type
_entity_poly.pdbx_seq_one_letter_code
_entity_poly.pdbx_strand_id
1 'polypeptide(L)'
;MEIQTSGKPIDMLMEKVLCMNILSSDYFKELYRMKTYHEVIDEIYNQVDHVEPWMTGNCRGPSTAFCLLYKFFTMKLTVKQMHGLLKHPDSPYIRAIGFLYLRYVADPKILWTWYEPYLKDDEEFSPGSNGRMTTMGVYVRDLILGQKLCQLAGQIF
;
A
#
# COMPACT_ATOMS: atom_id res chain seq x y z
N MET A 1 -8.96 14.93 12.14
CA MET A 1 -10.04 14.21 11.43
C MET A 1 -9.45 12.93 10.89
N GLU A 2 -10.03 11.80 11.29
CA GLU A 2 -9.64 10.46 10.82
C GLU A 2 -10.34 10.14 9.50
N ILE A 3 -9.83 9.17 8.76
CA ILE A 3 -10.43 8.71 7.51
C ILE A 3 -11.71 7.93 7.86
N GLN A 4 -12.77 8.10 7.08
CA GLN A 4 -13.94 7.22 7.20
C GLN A 4 -13.56 5.80 6.79
N THR A 5 -13.48 4.88 7.76
CA THR A 5 -13.06 3.50 7.52
C THR A 5 -14.25 2.57 7.33
N SER A 6 -13.99 1.40 6.74
CA SER A 6 -15.00 0.34 6.63
C SER A 6 -15.31 -0.37 7.96
N GLY A 7 -14.66 0.02 9.06
CA GLY A 7 -14.83 -0.59 10.39
C GLY A 7 -14.27 -2.01 10.54
N LYS A 8 -13.58 -2.54 9.53
CA LYS A 8 -12.98 -3.88 9.56
C LYS A 8 -11.74 -3.88 10.47
N PRO A 9 -11.54 -4.94 11.27
CA PRO A 9 -10.30 -5.08 12.03
C PRO A 9 -9.11 -5.33 11.10
N ILE A 10 -7.90 -4.99 11.54
CA ILE A 10 -6.68 -4.99 10.71
C ILE A 10 -6.39 -6.37 10.12
N ASP A 11 -6.63 -7.43 10.90
CA ASP A 11 -6.43 -8.83 10.52
C ASP A 11 -7.38 -9.30 9.40
N MET A 12 -8.46 -8.55 9.12
CA MET A 12 -9.40 -8.79 8.02
C MET A 12 -9.18 -7.86 6.81
N LEU A 13 -8.20 -6.95 6.87
CA LEU A 13 -7.89 -6.08 5.74
C LEU A 13 -7.12 -6.83 4.65
N MET A 14 -6.19 -7.70 5.05
CA MET A 14 -5.31 -8.45 4.15
C MET A 14 -5.56 -9.95 4.23
N GLU A 15 -4.99 -10.69 3.28
CA GLU A 15 -5.02 -12.15 3.30
C GLU A 15 -4.35 -12.69 4.59
N LYS A 16 -4.98 -13.68 5.22
CA LYS A 16 -4.52 -14.25 6.49
C LYS A 16 -3.07 -14.75 6.44
N VAL A 17 -2.68 -15.44 5.37
CA VAL A 17 -1.30 -15.97 5.21
C VAL A 17 -0.31 -14.81 5.13
N LEU A 18 -0.64 -13.76 4.39
CA LEU A 18 0.19 -12.57 4.30
C LEU A 18 0.34 -11.86 5.64
N CYS A 19 -0.75 -11.67 6.39
CA CYS A 19 -0.70 -11.12 7.75
C CYS A 19 0.21 -11.95 8.67
N MET A 20 0.10 -13.28 8.64
CA MET A 20 0.96 -14.16 9.43
C MET A 20 2.44 -14.02 9.05
N ASN A 21 2.73 -13.90 7.75
CA ASN A 21 4.09 -13.75 7.26
C ASN A 21 4.67 -12.37 7.62
N ILE A 22 3.87 -11.30 7.53
CA ILE A 22 4.26 -9.95 7.98
C ILE A 22 4.58 -9.95 9.48
N LEU A 23 3.68 -10.47 10.31
CA LEU A 23 3.86 -10.46 11.76
C LEU A 23 5.03 -11.32 12.25
N SER A 24 5.39 -12.36 11.49
CA SER A 24 6.55 -13.21 11.80
C SER A 24 7.88 -12.66 11.26
N SER A 25 7.84 -11.77 10.27
CA SER A 25 9.01 -11.16 9.64
C SER A 25 9.84 -10.33 10.62
N ASP A 26 11.17 -10.52 10.60
CA ASP A 26 12.10 -9.74 11.41
C ASP A 26 12.14 -8.28 10.96
N TYR A 27 12.04 -8.04 9.64
CA TYR A 27 11.95 -6.67 9.10
C TYR A 27 10.75 -5.93 9.71
N PHE A 28 9.57 -6.54 9.75
CA PHE A 28 8.39 -5.90 10.34
C PHE A 28 8.55 -5.62 11.84
N LYS A 29 9.21 -6.52 12.59
CA LYS A 29 9.49 -6.30 14.01
C LYS A 29 10.41 -5.09 14.24
N GLU A 30 11.37 -4.86 13.34
CA GLU A 30 12.24 -3.68 13.41
C GLU A 30 11.46 -2.37 13.19
N LEU A 31 10.42 -2.39 12.35
CA LEU A 31 9.54 -1.23 12.14
C LEU A 31 8.80 -0.80 13.42
N TYR A 32 8.73 -1.62 14.48
CA TYR A 32 8.20 -1.17 15.77
C TYR A 32 9.02 -0.05 16.40
N ARG A 33 10.30 0.12 16.02
CA ARG A 33 11.16 1.20 16.49
C ARG A 33 10.75 2.55 15.89
N MET A 34 10.27 2.56 14.65
CA MET A 34 9.75 3.75 13.98
C MET A 34 8.42 4.16 14.62
N LYS A 35 8.35 5.39 15.16
CA LYS A 35 7.19 5.89 15.89
C LYS A 35 6.43 6.96 15.13
N THR A 36 7.09 7.62 14.19
CA THR A 36 6.54 8.75 13.47
C THR A 36 6.17 8.39 12.04
N TYR A 37 5.21 9.14 11.50
CA TYR A 37 4.79 9.00 10.11
C TYR A 37 5.93 9.28 9.12
N HIS A 38 6.80 10.25 9.44
CA HIS A 38 7.92 10.63 8.58
C HIS A 38 8.99 9.54 8.51
N GLU A 39 9.34 8.90 9.64
CA GLU A 39 10.28 7.77 9.63
C GLU A 39 9.82 6.62 8.71
N VAL A 40 8.52 6.33 8.70
CA VAL A 40 7.97 5.29 7.83
C VAL A 40 7.96 5.73 6.36
N ILE A 41 7.76 7.02 6.06
CA ILE A 41 7.92 7.54 4.69
C ILE A 41 9.36 7.41 4.23
N ASP A 42 10.33 7.79 5.06
CA ASP A 42 11.74 7.71 4.72
C ASP A 42 12.14 6.25 4.46
N GLU A 43 11.62 5.33 5.27
CA GLU A 43 11.83 3.90 5.05
C GLU A 43 11.22 3.40 3.73
N ILE A 44 10.01 3.88 3.38
CA ILE A 44 9.41 3.59 2.07
C ILE A 44 10.29 4.09 0.94
N TYR A 45 10.77 5.34 1.03
CA TYR A 45 11.63 5.93 0.02
C TYR A 45 12.92 5.12 -0.18
N ASN A 46 13.51 4.64 0.91
CA ASN A 46 14.80 3.96 0.87
C ASN A 46 14.72 2.48 0.49
N GLN A 47 13.66 1.77 0.89
CA GLN A 47 13.60 0.30 0.80
C GLN A 47 12.57 -0.25 -0.18
N VAL A 48 11.62 0.56 -0.67
CA VAL A 48 10.55 0.06 -1.55
C VAL A 48 10.89 0.29 -3.02
N ASP A 49 10.92 -0.80 -3.77
CA ASP A 49 11.19 -0.88 -5.20
C ASP A 49 10.04 -1.49 -6.02
N HIS A 50 9.04 -2.08 -5.36
CA HIS A 50 7.78 -2.55 -5.95
C HIS A 50 6.65 -2.58 -4.90
N VAL A 51 5.38 -2.66 -5.33
CA VAL A 51 4.19 -2.65 -4.45
C VAL A 51 3.35 -3.92 -4.60
N GLU A 52 4.00 -5.07 -4.79
CA GLU A 52 3.38 -6.39 -4.76
C GLU A 52 3.38 -6.95 -3.33
N PRO A 53 2.42 -7.80 -2.92
CA PRO A 53 2.32 -8.34 -1.57
C PRO A 53 3.46 -9.26 -1.17
N TRP A 54 3.95 -10.03 -2.14
CA TRP A 54 4.95 -11.05 -1.94
C TRP A 54 6.27 -10.58 -2.54
N MET A 55 7.37 -10.95 -1.90
CA MET A 55 8.69 -10.88 -2.52
C MET A 55 8.73 -11.79 -3.74
N THR A 56 9.61 -11.48 -4.68
CA THR A 56 9.75 -12.26 -5.91
C THR A 56 10.73 -13.42 -5.77
N GLY A 57 10.43 -14.49 -6.51
CA GLY A 57 11.19 -15.73 -6.47
C GLY A 57 10.51 -16.81 -5.63
N ASN A 58 11.26 -17.84 -5.23
CA ASN A 58 10.71 -19.00 -4.52
C ASN A 58 10.45 -18.75 -3.02
N CYS A 59 10.82 -17.58 -2.50
CA CYS A 59 10.62 -17.21 -1.12
C CYS A 59 9.25 -16.53 -0.96
N ARG A 60 8.29 -17.21 -0.32
CA ARG A 60 6.94 -16.68 -0.01
C ARG A 60 6.95 -15.65 1.15
N GLY A 61 7.99 -14.81 1.21
CA GLY A 61 8.14 -13.75 2.19
C GLY A 61 7.25 -12.55 1.86
N PRO A 62 6.79 -11.79 2.86
CA PRO A 62 6.05 -10.56 2.62
C PRO A 62 7.00 -9.51 2.01
N SER A 63 6.53 -8.69 1.09
CA SER A 63 7.35 -7.59 0.55
C SER A 63 7.56 -6.49 1.58
N THR A 64 8.62 -5.70 1.38
CA THR A 64 8.90 -4.48 2.15
C THR A 64 7.71 -3.53 2.11
N ALA A 65 7.12 -3.30 0.92
CA ALA A 65 5.96 -2.44 0.74
C ALA A 65 4.76 -2.88 1.60
N PHE A 66 4.47 -4.18 1.66
CA PHE A 66 3.33 -4.67 2.44
C PHE A 66 3.61 -4.72 3.95
N CYS A 67 4.88 -4.88 4.36
CA CYS A 67 5.26 -4.68 5.76
C CYS A 67 5.03 -3.23 6.21
N LEU A 68 5.43 -2.25 5.38
CA LEU A 68 5.25 -0.82 5.65
C LEU A 68 3.78 -0.38 5.56
N LEU A 69 3.02 -0.94 4.62
CA LEU A 69 1.58 -0.75 4.53
C LEU A 69 0.86 -1.27 5.79
N TYR A 70 1.23 -2.45 6.27
CA TYR A 70 0.69 -2.99 7.52
C TYR A 70 1.10 -2.13 8.72
N LYS A 71 2.34 -1.62 8.74
CA LYS A 71 2.80 -0.65 9.75
C LYS A 71 1.86 0.57 9.78
N PHE A 72 1.50 1.15 8.63
CA PHE A 72 0.53 2.24 8.59
C PHE A 72 -0.86 1.86 9.11
N PHE A 73 -1.34 0.62 8.92
CA PHE A 73 -2.60 0.19 9.53
C PHE A 73 -2.56 0.29 11.05
N THR A 74 -1.44 -0.10 11.68
CA THR A 74 -1.26 0.01 13.13
C THR A 74 -1.21 1.45 13.65
N MET A 75 -0.80 2.40 12.79
CA MET A 75 -0.65 3.81 13.15
C MET A 75 -1.93 4.64 12.95
N LYS A 76 -2.91 4.13 12.20
CA LYS A 76 -4.19 4.81 11.89
C LYS A 76 -4.00 6.23 11.35
N LEU A 77 -3.65 6.34 10.07
CA LEU A 77 -3.32 7.62 9.45
C LEU A 77 -4.50 8.60 9.45
N THR A 78 -4.16 9.87 9.66
CA THR A 78 -5.11 10.98 9.58
C THR A 78 -5.36 11.41 8.13
N VAL A 79 -6.45 12.13 7.87
CA VAL A 79 -6.76 12.72 6.56
C VAL A 79 -5.60 13.58 6.02
N LYS A 80 -4.92 14.33 6.89
CA LYS A 80 -3.77 15.16 6.51
C LYS A 80 -2.58 14.32 6.06
N GLN A 81 -2.25 13.26 6.80
CA GLN A 81 -1.18 12.33 6.43
C GLN A 81 -1.49 11.61 5.12
N MET A 82 -2.75 11.26 4.87
CA MET A 82 -3.15 10.66 3.59
C MET A 82 -2.94 11.61 2.41
N HIS A 83 -3.33 12.87 2.54
CA HIS A 83 -3.03 13.86 1.51
C HIS A 83 -1.53 14.04 1.32
N GLY A 84 -0.74 13.97 2.40
CA GLY A 84 0.71 13.97 2.35
C GLY A 84 1.29 12.81 1.53
N LEU A 85 0.79 11.58 1.73
CA LEU A 85 1.23 10.42 0.95
C LEU A 85 0.84 10.52 -0.54
N LEU A 86 -0.43 10.84 -0.82
CA LEU A 86 -0.96 10.87 -2.19
C LEU A 86 -0.33 11.92 -3.10
N LYS A 87 0.13 13.03 -2.50
CA LYS A 87 0.78 14.15 -3.21
C LYS A 87 2.29 14.19 -2.99
N HIS A 88 2.88 13.14 -2.44
CA HIS A 88 4.29 13.12 -2.11
C HIS A 88 5.14 13.20 -3.39
N PRO A 89 6.03 14.20 -3.55
CA PRO A 89 6.77 14.37 -4.80
C PRO A 89 8.00 13.46 -4.91
N ASP A 90 8.52 12.96 -3.79
CA ASP A 90 9.83 12.32 -3.77
C ASP A 90 9.85 10.90 -4.36
N SER A 91 8.73 10.16 -4.31
CA SER A 91 8.69 8.80 -4.85
C SER A 91 7.26 8.34 -5.20
N PRO A 92 7.06 7.73 -6.37
CA PRO A 92 5.78 7.13 -6.75
C PRO A 92 5.38 5.97 -5.82
N TYR A 93 6.34 5.30 -5.17
CA TYR A 93 6.06 4.20 -4.24
C TYR A 93 5.40 4.67 -2.94
N ILE A 94 5.77 5.86 -2.44
CA ILE A 94 5.11 6.51 -1.30
C ILE A 94 3.63 6.75 -1.65
N ARG A 95 3.39 7.27 -2.85
CA ARG A 95 2.04 7.55 -3.35
C ARG A 95 1.24 6.25 -3.52
N ALA A 96 1.83 5.25 -4.16
CA ALA A 96 1.20 3.95 -4.41
C ALA A 96 0.79 3.24 -3.11
N ILE A 97 1.65 3.24 -2.07
CA ILE A 97 1.31 2.71 -0.74
C ILE A 97 0.16 3.51 -0.11
N GLY A 98 0.11 4.83 -0.29
CA GLY A 98 -1.02 5.66 0.13
C GLY A 98 -2.34 5.24 -0.53
N PHE A 99 -2.34 4.98 -1.85
CA PHE A 99 -3.53 4.45 -2.53
C PHE A 99 -3.89 3.04 -2.05
N LEU A 100 -2.92 2.15 -1.85
CA LEU A 100 -3.20 0.83 -1.26
C LEU A 100 -3.83 0.97 0.13
N TYR A 101 -3.30 1.86 0.98
CA TYR A 101 -3.84 2.10 2.31
C TYR A 101 -5.32 2.45 2.25
N LEU A 102 -5.70 3.44 1.42
CA LEU A 102 -7.11 3.81 1.23
C LEU A 102 -7.92 2.62 0.73
N ARG A 103 -7.42 1.88 -0.26
CA ARG A 103 -8.12 0.72 -0.83
C ARG A 103 -8.49 -0.32 0.22
N TYR A 104 -7.64 -0.50 1.22
CA TYR A 104 -7.84 -1.45 2.31
C TYR A 104 -8.73 -0.88 3.42
N VAL A 105 -8.47 0.32 3.91
CA VAL A 105 -9.11 0.82 5.14
C VAL A 105 -10.38 1.63 4.90
N ALA A 106 -10.48 2.35 3.78
CA ALA A 106 -11.53 3.34 3.58
C ALA A 106 -12.88 2.69 3.27
N ASP A 107 -13.97 3.36 3.64
CA ASP A 107 -15.30 2.99 3.17
C ASP A 107 -15.33 3.08 1.63
N PRO A 108 -15.76 2.02 0.90
CA PRO A 108 -15.85 2.05 -0.55
C PRO A 108 -16.62 3.25 -1.12
N LYS A 109 -17.58 3.80 -0.36
CA LYS A 109 -18.37 4.98 -0.76
C LYS A 109 -17.54 6.26 -0.92
N ILE A 110 -16.42 6.37 -0.21
CA ILE A 110 -15.58 7.58 -0.25
C ILE A 110 -14.36 7.41 -1.15
N LEU A 111 -14.03 6.18 -1.58
CA LEU A 111 -12.82 5.91 -2.38
C LEU A 111 -12.75 6.75 -3.65
N TRP A 112 -13.88 6.92 -4.35
CA TRP A 112 -13.94 7.71 -5.57
C TRP A 112 -13.42 9.14 -5.35
N THR A 113 -13.88 9.82 -4.30
CA THR A 113 -13.47 11.19 -3.96
C THR A 113 -11.96 11.33 -3.73
N TRP A 114 -11.31 10.27 -3.24
CA TRP A 114 -9.86 10.28 -3.03
C TRP A 114 -9.07 10.02 -4.32
N TYR A 115 -9.62 9.22 -5.24
CA TYR A 115 -8.88 8.70 -6.38
C TYR A 115 -9.11 9.51 -7.66
N GLU A 116 -10.31 10.07 -7.82
CA GLU A 116 -10.73 10.83 -9.00
C GLU A 116 -9.71 11.91 -9.45
N PRO A 117 -9.08 12.69 -8.54
CA PRO A 117 -8.08 13.69 -8.92
C PRO A 117 -6.82 13.12 -9.58
N TYR A 118 -6.53 11.82 -9.39
CA TYR A 118 -5.29 11.17 -9.82
C TYR A 118 -5.49 10.24 -11.02
N LEU A 119 -6.70 10.09 -11.57
CA LEU A 119 -6.99 9.15 -12.68
C LEU A 119 -6.29 9.50 -14.01
N LYS A 120 -5.77 10.73 -14.13
CA LYS A 120 -5.02 11.25 -15.27
C LYS A 120 -3.57 11.59 -14.89
N ASP A 121 -3.08 11.01 -13.80
CA ASP A 121 -1.70 11.20 -13.39
C ASP A 121 -0.78 10.40 -14.30
N ASP A 122 0.11 11.12 -14.98
CA ASP A 122 1.03 10.58 -15.98
C ASP A 122 2.40 10.20 -15.37
N GLU A 123 2.59 10.30 -14.05
CA GLU A 123 3.81 9.83 -13.39
C GLU A 123 4.02 8.33 -13.65
N GLU A 124 5.16 7.97 -14.24
CA GLU A 124 5.49 6.58 -14.57
C GLU A 124 6.24 5.89 -13.43
N PHE A 125 5.88 4.63 -13.17
CA PHE A 125 6.59 3.76 -12.23
C PHE A 125 6.34 2.28 -12.52
N SER A 126 7.11 1.39 -11.89
CA SER A 126 6.92 -0.05 -11.99
C SER A 126 6.25 -0.59 -10.71
N PRO A 127 4.93 -0.87 -10.71
CA PRO A 127 4.26 -1.34 -9.51
C PRO A 127 4.66 -2.77 -9.14
N GLY A 128 5.18 -3.54 -10.09
CA GLY A 128 5.70 -4.88 -9.88
C GLY A 128 7.20 -4.94 -10.10
N SER A 129 7.79 -6.00 -9.55
CA SER A 129 9.19 -6.39 -9.70
C SER A 129 9.63 -6.78 -11.12
N ASN A 130 8.68 -7.04 -12.02
CA ASN A 130 8.93 -7.46 -13.39
C ASN A 130 9.38 -6.33 -14.34
N GLY A 131 9.50 -5.10 -13.82
CA GLY A 131 9.92 -3.92 -14.58
C GLY A 131 8.87 -3.39 -15.56
N ARG A 132 7.62 -3.88 -15.51
CA ARG A 132 6.54 -3.36 -16.37
C ARG A 132 6.09 -2.00 -15.87
N MET A 133 6.43 -0.98 -16.65
CA MET A 133 6.01 0.40 -16.41
C MET A 133 4.51 0.58 -16.61
N THR A 134 3.93 1.47 -15.81
CA THR A 134 2.57 2.01 -15.96
C THR A 134 2.55 3.44 -15.43
N THR A 135 1.43 4.14 -15.62
CA THR A 135 1.24 5.46 -14.99
C THR A 135 0.51 5.33 -13.67
N MET A 136 0.72 6.31 -12.77
CA MET A 136 0.01 6.40 -11.51
C MET A 136 -1.52 6.41 -11.73
N GLY A 137 -2.00 7.14 -12.74
CA GLY A 137 -3.44 7.19 -13.05
C GLY A 137 -4.02 5.85 -13.49
N VAL A 138 -3.27 5.05 -14.26
CA VAL A 138 -3.67 3.67 -14.60
C VAL A 138 -3.64 2.79 -13.36
N TYR A 139 -2.60 2.89 -12.54
CA TYR A 139 -2.50 2.13 -11.29
C TYR A 139 -3.67 2.39 -10.33
N VAL A 140 -4.00 3.67 -10.11
CA VAL A 140 -5.13 4.13 -9.28
C VAL A 140 -6.46 3.61 -9.83
N ARG A 141 -6.66 3.67 -11.16
CA ARG A 141 -7.85 3.13 -11.82
C ARG A 141 -8.01 1.63 -11.58
N ASP A 142 -6.94 0.86 -11.76
CA ASP A 142 -6.95 -0.60 -11.57
C ASP A 142 -7.30 -1.00 -10.13
N LEU A 143 -6.87 -0.20 -9.15
CA LEU A 143 -7.17 -0.42 -7.73
C LEU A 143 -8.66 -0.22 -7.42
N ILE A 144 -9.32 0.78 -8.00
CA ILE A 144 -10.76 1.02 -7.81
C ILE A 144 -11.57 -0.10 -8.45
N LEU A 145 -11.21 -0.48 -9.68
CA LEU A 145 -11.92 -1.52 -10.44
C LEU A 145 -11.71 -2.93 -9.86
N GLY A 146 -10.81 -3.08 -8.87
CA GLY A 146 -10.50 -4.37 -8.24
C GLY A 146 -9.72 -5.33 -9.13
N GLN A 147 -9.29 -4.91 -10.32
CA GLN A 147 -8.59 -5.76 -11.29
C GLN A 147 -7.23 -6.24 -10.76
N LYS A 148 -6.51 -5.40 -10.01
CA LYS A 148 -5.24 -5.80 -9.36
C LYS A 148 -5.44 -6.70 -8.14
N LEU A 149 -6.47 -6.50 -7.33
CA LEU A 149 -6.74 -7.37 -6.18
C LEU A 149 -7.07 -8.80 -6.59
N CYS A 150 -7.75 -9.02 -7.72
CA CYS A 150 -7.97 -10.35 -8.27
C CYS A 150 -6.67 -11.05 -8.71
N GLN A 151 -5.65 -10.30 -9.18
CA GLN A 151 -4.34 -10.88 -9.53
C GLN A 151 -3.48 -11.12 -8.27
N LEU A 152 -3.58 -10.24 -7.27
CA LEU A 152 -2.85 -10.37 -6.00
C LEU A 152 -3.42 -11.45 -5.07
N ALA A 153 -4.72 -11.69 -5.12
CA ALA A 153 -5.38 -12.82 -4.45
C ALA A 153 -5.36 -14.12 -5.29
N GLY A 154 -4.93 -14.03 -6.56
CA GLY A 154 -5.08 -15.09 -7.56
C GLY A 154 -3.93 -16.09 -7.67
N GLN A 155 -2.97 -16.11 -6.74
CA GLN A 155 -1.90 -17.12 -6.71
C GLN A 155 -2.24 -18.37 -5.87
N ILE A 156 -3.52 -18.64 -5.62
CA ILE A 156 -3.98 -19.93 -5.08
C ILE A 156 -5.01 -20.53 -6.04
N PHE A 157 -4.49 -21.15 -7.10
CA PHE A 157 -4.86 -22.50 -7.54
C PHE A 157 -3.59 -23.23 -7.93
#